data_AF-A0A4S2UQI0-F1
#
_entry.id   AF-A0A4S2UQI0-F1
#
_cell.length_a   1.000
_cell.length_b   1.000
_cell.length_c   1.000
_cell.angle_alpha   90.00
_cell.angle_beta   90.00
_cell.angle_gamma   90.00
#
_symmetry.space_group_name_H-M   'P 1'
#
loop_
_entity.id
_entity.type
_entity.pdbx_description
1 polymer ?
#
loop_
_entity_poly.entity_id
_entity_poly.type
_entity_poly.pdbx_seq_one_letter_code
_entity_poly.pdbx_strand_id
1 'polypeptide(L)'
;MTASHTPRPPTRTRTRTRTAAVHSLALAACLAAAALTAGCRDDTAPAWEYPRLAATLNTLSTALAQGCATPDPDHCAAGLDRLDTLARRAFTEVLDHRLLDQACLEAESEVRRARTLRLAATAHARQHAQTHAQAQGQGQDPRHPALEQARRAVAAEQAAYRRLLAALEKVRATPPPGAPTQPV
;
A
#
# COMPACT_ATOMS: atom_id res chain seq x y z
N MET A 1 80.29 48.78 38.06
CA MET A 1 79.07 49.60 38.07
C MET A 1 78.81 50.06 36.65
N THR A 2 77.89 49.41 35.92
CA THR A 2 77.17 49.96 34.76
C THR A 2 76.28 48.88 34.14
N ALA A 3 75.03 49.29 33.84
CA ALA A 3 74.09 48.76 32.84
C ALA A 3 73.57 47.30 33.06
N SER A 4 72.32 46.93 32.77
CA SER A 4 71.57 47.22 31.55
C SER A 4 70.08 46.89 31.70
N HIS A 5 69.25 47.80 31.17
CA HIS A 5 68.10 47.55 30.28
C HIS A 5 67.07 46.41 30.54
N THR A 6 65.83 46.86 30.80
CA THR A 6 64.50 46.46 30.24
C THR A 6 64.55 45.79 28.84
N PRO A 7 63.54 45.03 28.32
CA PRO A 7 62.12 45.01 28.69
C PRO A 7 61.33 43.66 28.56
N ARG A 8 60.07 43.77 28.99
CA ARG A 8 58.92 42.85 28.87
C ARG A 8 58.58 42.51 27.40
N PRO A 9 58.22 41.27 27.05
CA PRO A 9 57.77 40.93 25.69
C PRO A 9 56.33 41.41 25.43
N PRO A 10 55.99 41.79 24.19
CA PRO A 10 54.68 42.34 23.84
C PRO A 10 53.64 41.27 23.48
N THR A 11 52.39 41.54 23.88
CA THR A 11 51.18 41.01 23.24
C THR A 11 50.77 41.93 22.10
N ARG A 12 50.61 41.41 20.87
CA ARG A 12 49.52 41.83 19.96
C ARG A 12 49.33 40.87 18.77
N THR A 13 48.15 40.23 18.79
CA THR A 13 47.16 40.06 17.73
C THR A 13 47.60 39.86 16.27
N ARG A 14 47.36 38.62 15.84
CA ARG A 14 47.30 38.13 14.46
C ARG A 14 46.03 38.66 13.77
N THR A 15 46.17 39.33 12.61
CA THR A 15 45.05 39.69 11.74
C THR A 15 45.22 39.11 10.33
N ARG A 16 44.34 38.15 10.02
CA ARG A 16 43.49 38.08 8.81
C ARG A 16 44.15 38.08 7.43
N THR A 17 44.37 36.89 6.87
CA THR A 17 44.48 36.64 5.42
C THR A 17 43.09 36.45 4.80
N ARG A 18 42.56 37.52 4.20
CA ARG A 18 41.41 37.51 3.27
C ARG A 18 41.88 37.06 1.89
N THR A 19 42.03 35.77 1.66
CA THR A 19 42.27 35.24 0.29
C THR A 19 41.68 33.85 0.07
N ALA A 20 41.42 33.07 1.12
CA ALA A 20 40.82 31.73 0.98
C ALA A 20 39.30 31.74 0.70
N ALA A 21 38.60 32.84 0.96
CA ALA A 21 37.14 32.91 0.85
C ALA A 21 36.63 33.15 -0.59
N VAL A 22 37.48 33.59 -1.51
CA VAL A 22 37.05 33.93 -2.88
C VAL A 22 37.03 32.71 -3.79
N HIS A 23 37.95 31.75 -3.58
CA HIS A 23 37.99 30.51 -4.38
C HIS A 23 36.92 29.50 -3.96
N SER A 24 36.52 29.51 -2.69
CA SER A 24 35.45 28.66 -2.17
C SER A 24 34.05 29.08 -2.65
N LEU A 25 33.85 30.37 -2.95
CA LEU A 25 32.58 30.87 -3.49
C LEU A 25 32.41 30.56 -4.99
N ALA A 26 33.50 30.59 -5.76
CA ALA A 26 33.47 30.24 -7.19
C ALA A 26 33.23 28.73 -7.43
N LEU A 27 33.83 27.86 -6.60
CA LEU A 27 33.57 26.41 -6.63
C LEU A 27 32.15 26.06 -6.19
N ALA A 28 31.61 26.73 -5.17
CA ALA A 28 30.22 26.55 -4.75
C ALA A 28 29.21 27.00 -5.82
N ALA A 29 29.50 28.09 -6.54
CA ALA A 29 28.66 28.56 -7.64
C ALA A 29 28.71 27.62 -8.86
N CYS A 30 29.87 27.03 -9.17
CA CYS A 30 29.99 26.04 -10.25
C CYS A 30 29.32 24.70 -9.89
N LEU A 31 29.40 24.27 -8.62
CA LEU A 31 28.69 23.09 -8.14
C LEU A 31 27.17 23.30 -8.08
N ALA A 32 26.71 24.50 -7.73
CA ALA A 32 25.29 24.87 -7.79
C ALA A 32 24.77 24.93 -9.23
N ALA A 33 25.56 25.47 -10.18
CA ALA A 33 25.23 25.48 -11.60
C ALA A 33 25.27 24.08 -12.24
N ALA A 34 26.18 23.21 -11.80
CA ALA A 34 26.21 21.80 -12.19
C ALA A 34 25.02 21.03 -11.59
N ALA A 35 24.58 21.34 -10.37
CA ALA A 35 23.38 20.76 -9.77
C ALA A 35 22.08 21.25 -10.47
N LEU A 36 22.04 22.49 -10.94
CA LEU A 36 20.92 23.05 -11.71
C LEU A 36 20.86 22.52 -13.15
N THR A 37 21.99 22.14 -13.75
CA THR A 37 22.03 21.53 -15.10
C THR A 37 21.96 20.00 -15.09
N ALA A 38 22.35 19.35 -13.98
CA ALA A 38 22.07 17.93 -13.74
C ALA A 38 20.59 17.66 -13.40
N GLY A 39 19.81 18.71 -13.09
CA GLY A 39 18.36 18.66 -12.91
C GLY A 39 17.55 18.63 -14.23
N CYS A 40 18.21 18.67 -15.39
CA CYS A 40 17.58 18.58 -16.71
C CYS A 40 18.13 17.40 -17.53
N ARG A 41 18.38 16.27 -16.88
CA ARG A 41 18.56 14.99 -17.58
C ARG A 41 17.35 14.11 -17.29
N ASP A 42 16.34 14.25 -18.14
CA ASP A 42 15.33 13.21 -18.32
C ASP A 42 16.01 11.93 -18.84
N ASP A 43 15.51 10.78 -18.36
CA ASP A 43 15.40 9.49 -19.07
C ASP A 43 15.47 8.24 -18.19
N THR A 44 15.40 8.37 -16.87
CA THR A 44 14.92 7.25 -16.04
C THR A 44 14.05 7.79 -14.91
N ALA A 45 12.88 8.34 -15.26
CA ALA A 45 11.77 8.26 -14.31
C ALA A 45 11.65 6.78 -13.91
N PRO A 46 11.68 6.43 -12.61
CA PRO A 46 11.53 5.04 -12.22
C PRO A 46 10.26 4.51 -12.88
N ALA A 47 10.33 3.29 -13.43
CA ALA A 47 9.18 2.67 -14.07
C ALA A 47 8.00 2.76 -13.09
N TRP A 48 7.00 3.59 -13.44
CA TRP A 48 5.75 3.75 -12.69
C TRP A 48 4.90 2.48 -12.77
N GLU A 49 5.45 1.38 -13.27
CA GLU A 49 4.80 0.08 -13.42
C GLU A 49 4.56 -0.64 -12.08
N TYR A 50 5.12 -0.11 -10.98
CA TYR A 50 4.99 -0.61 -9.59
C TYR A 50 5.06 -2.16 -9.51
N PRO A 51 6.20 -2.78 -9.82
CA PRO A 51 6.30 -4.23 -10.01
C PRO A 51 5.96 -5.05 -8.74
N ARG A 52 6.24 -4.51 -7.55
CA ARG A 52 5.85 -5.15 -6.28
C ARG A 52 4.34 -5.14 -6.07
N LEU A 53 3.68 -4.03 -6.40
CA LEU A 53 2.22 -3.93 -6.39
C LEU A 53 1.64 -4.91 -7.41
N ALA A 54 2.18 -4.96 -8.64
CA ALA A 54 1.76 -5.92 -9.66
C ALA A 54 1.84 -7.37 -9.17
N ALA A 55 2.95 -7.79 -8.56
CA ALA A 55 3.12 -9.13 -8.00
C ALA A 55 2.12 -9.42 -6.86
N THR A 56 1.87 -8.43 -6.01
CA THR A 56 0.90 -8.56 -4.90
C THR A 56 -0.53 -8.69 -5.43
N LEU A 57 -0.92 -7.90 -6.43
CA LEU A 57 -2.24 -7.99 -7.07
C LEU A 57 -2.42 -9.32 -7.82
N ASN A 58 -1.39 -9.80 -8.52
CA ASN A 58 -1.44 -11.11 -9.17
C ASN A 58 -1.60 -12.24 -8.14
N THR A 59 -0.91 -12.14 -7.00
CA THR A 59 -1.05 -13.10 -5.89
C THR A 59 -2.46 -13.06 -5.31
N LEU A 60 -3.01 -11.87 -5.08
CA LEU A 60 -4.37 -11.68 -4.55
C LEU A 60 -5.44 -12.20 -5.54
N SER A 61 -5.29 -11.92 -6.82
CA SER A 61 -6.17 -12.40 -7.90
C SER A 61 -6.15 -13.93 -8.01
N THR A 62 -4.95 -14.52 -8.01
CA THR A 62 -4.76 -15.98 -8.02
C THR A 62 -5.38 -16.63 -6.78
N ALA A 63 -5.14 -16.07 -5.61
CA ALA A 63 -5.69 -16.59 -4.36
C ALA A 63 -7.23 -16.49 -4.31
N LEU A 64 -7.82 -15.42 -4.87
CA LEU A 64 -9.27 -15.28 -5.00
C LEU A 64 -9.86 -16.32 -5.97
N ALA A 65 -9.20 -16.56 -7.10
CA ALA A 65 -9.62 -17.56 -8.08
C ALA A 65 -9.55 -18.98 -7.50
N GLN A 66 -8.45 -19.30 -6.82
CA GLN A 66 -8.23 -20.62 -6.20
C GLN A 66 -9.14 -20.84 -4.99
N GLY A 67 -9.25 -19.86 -4.10
CA GLY A 67 -10.03 -19.97 -2.87
C GLY A 67 -11.51 -20.23 -3.12
N CYS A 68 -12.05 -19.76 -4.24
CA CYS A 68 -13.45 -19.95 -4.63
C CYS A 68 -13.60 -20.74 -5.95
N ALA A 69 -12.62 -21.60 -6.28
CA ALA A 69 -12.66 -22.43 -7.49
C ALA A 69 -13.76 -23.51 -7.41
N THR A 70 -14.04 -24.00 -6.21
CA THR A 70 -15.11 -24.96 -5.96
C THR A 70 -16.43 -24.26 -5.71
N PRO A 71 -17.57 -24.85 -6.12
CA PRO A 71 -18.90 -24.30 -5.83
C PRO A 71 -19.29 -24.42 -4.34
N ASP A 72 -18.46 -25.03 -3.51
CA ASP A 72 -18.67 -25.14 -2.06
C ASP A 72 -18.48 -23.77 -1.37
N PRO A 73 -19.54 -23.21 -0.75
CA PRO A 73 -19.48 -21.92 -0.07
C PRO A 73 -18.57 -21.95 1.17
N ASP A 74 -18.40 -23.08 1.84
CA ASP A 74 -17.56 -23.18 3.03
C ASP A 74 -16.08 -23.14 2.65
N HIS A 75 -15.73 -23.82 1.56
CA HIS A 75 -14.39 -23.73 0.96
C HIS A 75 -14.08 -22.29 0.52
N CYS A 76 -15.00 -21.63 -0.20
CA CYS A 76 -14.84 -20.24 -0.60
C CYS A 76 -14.70 -19.30 0.60
N ALA A 77 -15.52 -19.46 1.65
CA ALA A 77 -15.42 -18.67 2.87
C ALA A 77 -14.02 -18.78 3.53
N ALA A 78 -13.49 -20.00 3.63
CA ALA A 78 -12.14 -20.23 4.17
C ALA A 78 -11.04 -19.62 3.28
N GLY A 79 -11.22 -19.63 1.96
CA GLY A 79 -10.36 -18.93 1.00
C GLY A 79 -10.38 -17.42 1.23
N LEU A 80 -11.56 -16.82 1.34
CA LEU A 80 -11.75 -15.38 1.58
C LEU A 80 -11.13 -14.91 2.89
N ASP A 81 -11.16 -15.72 3.95
CA ASP A 81 -10.55 -15.37 5.24
C ASP A 81 -9.03 -15.15 5.12
N ARG A 82 -8.36 -15.84 4.20
CA ARG A 82 -6.91 -15.71 3.93
C ARG A 82 -6.57 -14.49 3.08
N LEU A 83 -7.54 -13.93 2.34
CA LEU A 83 -7.31 -12.79 1.46
C LEU A 83 -7.12 -11.46 2.20
N ASP A 84 -7.60 -11.35 3.45
CA ASP A 84 -7.50 -10.11 4.25
C ASP A 84 -6.07 -9.61 4.37
N THR A 85 -5.15 -10.51 4.68
CA THR A 85 -3.75 -10.19 4.89
C THR A 85 -3.10 -9.73 3.58
N LEU A 86 -3.46 -10.36 2.47
CA LEU A 86 -2.97 -9.97 1.13
C LEU A 86 -3.54 -8.62 0.70
N ALA A 87 -4.84 -8.39 0.92
CA ALA A 87 -5.51 -7.13 0.60
C ALA A 87 -4.94 -5.97 1.43
N ARG A 88 -4.70 -6.17 2.74
CA ARG A 88 -4.03 -5.18 3.60
C ARG A 88 -2.63 -4.86 3.09
N ARG A 89 -1.86 -5.87 2.71
CA ARG A 89 -0.51 -5.67 2.15
C ARG A 89 -0.54 -4.84 0.86
N ALA A 90 -1.46 -5.16 -0.07
CA ALA A 90 -1.63 -4.37 -1.28
C ALA A 90 -1.99 -2.90 -0.96
N PHE A 91 -2.85 -2.69 0.04
CA PHE A 91 -3.21 -1.36 0.51
C PHE A 91 -2.05 -0.57 1.09
N THR A 92 -1.21 -1.21 1.90
CA THR A 92 0.01 -0.58 2.44
C THR A 92 0.94 -0.14 1.32
N GLU A 93 1.16 -0.97 0.30
CA GLU A 93 2.00 -0.60 -0.86
C GLU A 93 1.41 0.60 -1.63
N VAL A 94 0.08 0.67 -1.81
CA VAL A 94 -0.59 1.83 -2.42
C VAL A 94 -0.42 3.11 -1.59
N LEU A 95 -0.50 3.00 -0.25
CA LEU A 95 -0.26 4.12 0.66
C LEU A 95 1.20 4.59 0.61
N ASP A 96 2.16 3.66 0.59
CA ASP A 96 3.60 3.95 0.53
C ASP A 96 3.96 4.71 -0.76
N HIS A 97 3.28 4.39 -1.86
CA HIS A 97 3.47 5.08 -3.13
C HIS A 97 2.61 6.34 -3.30
N ARG A 98 1.82 6.73 -2.28
CA ARG A 98 0.87 7.87 -2.32
C ARG A 98 -0.13 7.78 -3.48
N LEU A 99 -0.51 6.56 -3.86
CA LEU A 99 -1.41 6.28 -4.98
C LEU A 99 -2.88 6.11 -4.55
N LEU A 100 -3.22 6.59 -3.35
CA LEU A 100 -4.51 6.36 -2.74
C LEU A 100 -5.61 7.11 -3.52
N ASP A 101 -6.52 6.37 -4.13
CA ASP A 101 -7.71 6.89 -4.80
C ASP A 101 -8.97 6.63 -3.94
N GLN A 102 -9.95 7.51 -4.07
CA GLN A 102 -11.25 7.40 -3.39
C GLN A 102 -11.94 6.07 -3.73
N ALA A 103 -11.85 5.61 -4.98
CA ALA A 103 -12.40 4.32 -5.39
C ALA A 103 -11.76 3.12 -4.66
N CYS A 104 -10.47 3.21 -4.32
CA CYS A 104 -9.81 2.17 -3.52
C CYS A 104 -10.37 2.15 -2.10
N LEU A 105 -10.48 3.32 -1.45
CA LEU A 105 -11.02 3.45 -0.09
C LEU A 105 -12.46 2.92 0.02
N GLU A 106 -13.29 3.22 -0.96
CA GLU A 106 -14.66 2.71 -1.06
C GLU A 106 -14.67 1.18 -1.20
N ALA A 107 -13.85 0.63 -2.11
CA ALA A 107 -13.76 -0.80 -2.30
C ALA A 107 -13.24 -1.55 -1.06
N GLU A 108 -12.28 -0.98 -0.32
CA GLU A 108 -11.82 -1.54 0.97
C GLU A 108 -12.94 -1.56 2.01
N SER A 109 -13.67 -0.46 2.11
CA SER A 109 -14.83 -0.33 3.01
C SER A 109 -15.91 -1.36 2.67
N GLU A 110 -16.18 -1.57 1.39
CA GLU A 110 -17.10 -2.60 0.92
C GLU A 110 -16.65 -4.01 1.31
N VAL A 111 -15.36 -4.35 1.15
CA VAL A 111 -14.82 -5.65 1.58
C VAL A 111 -15.01 -5.83 3.09
N ARG A 112 -14.67 -4.84 3.90
CA ARG A 112 -14.86 -4.90 5.37
C ARG A 112 -16.33 -5.09 5.75
N ARG A 113 -17.24 -4.38 5.07
CA ARG A 113 -18.69 -4.52 5.29
C ARG A 113 -19.18 -5.90 4.89
N ALA A 114 -18.81 -6.38 3.71
CA ALA A 114 -19.21 -7.69 3.21
C ALA A 114 -18.70 -8.82 4.11
N ARG A 115 -17.46 -8.72 4.59
CA ARG A 115 -16.89 -9.65 5.57
C ARG A 115 -17.70 -9.72 6.85
N THR A 116 -18.02 -8.55 7.42
CA THR A 116 -18.85 -8.47 8.63
C THR A 116 -20.19 -9.18 8.42
N LEU A 117 -20.84 -8.94 7.27
CA LEU A 117 -22.10 -9.58 6.92
C LEU A 117 -21.97 -11.11 6.74
N ARG A 118 -20.90 -11.60 6.10
CA ARG A 118 -20.64 -13.04 5.98
C ARG A 118 -20.46 -13.68 7.35
N LEU A 119 -19.62 -13.09 8.21
CA LEU A 119 -19.37 -13.63 9.54
C LEU A 119 -20.67 -13.71 10.37
N ALA A 120 -21.50 -12.66 10.33
CA ALA A 120 -22.80 -12.66 10.99
C ALA A 120 -23.76 -13.71 10.41
N ALA A 121 -23.87 -13.80 9.07
CA ALA A 121 -24.74 -14.78 8.42
C ALA A 121 -24.30 -16.23 8.71
N THR A 122 -22.99 -16.48 8.74
CA THR A 122 -22.41 -17.79 9.05
C THR A 122 -22.65 -18.17 10.52
N ALA A 123 -22.46 -17.23 11.45
CA ALA A 123 -22.75 -17.45 12.86
C ALA A 123 -24.25 -17.78 13.07
N HIS A 124 -25.14 -17.01 12.45
CA HIS A 124 -26.58 -17.26 12.47
C HIS A 124 -26.92 -18.65 11.89
N ALA A 125 -26.37 -19.02 10.73
CA ALA A 125 -26.60 -20.33 10.13
C ALA A 125 -26.16 -21.49 11.03
N ARG A 126 -25.01 -21.36 11.71
CA ARG A 126 -24.52 -22.37 12.67
C ARG A 126 -25.43 -22.49 13.90
N GLN A 127 -25.85 -21.36 14.47
CA GLN A 127 -26.76 -21.35 15.62
C GLN A 127 -28.07 -22.05 15.29
N HIS A 128 -28.64 -21.75 14.11
CA HIS A 128 -29.83 -22.42 13.63
C HIS A 128 -29.64 -23.92 13.41
N ALA A 129 -28.53 -24.32 12.79
CA ALA A 129 -28.23 -25.73 12.57
C ALA A 129 -28.12 -26.51 13.90
N GLN A 130 -27.56 -25.91 14.94
CA GLN A 130 -27.47 -26.50 16.28
C GLN A 130 -28.85 -26.66 16.94
N THR A 131 -29.71 -25.66 16.84
CA THR A 131 -31.09 -25.73 17.36
C THR A 131 -31.91 -26.80 16.64
N HIS A 132 -31.77 -26.91 15.31
CA HIS A 132 -32.46 -27.94 14.53
C HIS A 132 -31.92 -29.35 14.80
N ALA A 133 -30.61 -29.52 14.99
CA ALA A 133 -30.03 -30.80 15.37
C ALA A 133 -30.51 -31.30 16.75
N GLN A 134 -30.83 -30.39 17.68
CA GLN A 134 -31.44 -30.72 18.97
C GLN A 134 -32.94 -31.09 18.84
N ALA A 135 -33.61 -30.59 17.81
CA ALA A 135 -35.04 -30.82 17.56
C ALA A 135 -35.34 -32.01 16.61
N GLN A 136 -34.31 -32.71 16.11
CA GLN A 136 -34.38 -33.67 15.00
C GLN A 136 -35.03 -35.05 15.30
N GLY A 137 -36.00 -35.09 16.23
CA GLY A 137 -37.01 -36.14 16.28
C GLY A 137 -38.13 -35.98 15.23
N GLN A 138 -38.16 -34.88 14.47
CA GLN A 138 -39.23 -34.60 13.51
C GLN A 138 -38.65 -34.04 12.21
N GLY A 139 -38.90 -34.76 11.11
CA GLY A 139 -38.37 -34.46 9.79
C GLY A 139 -38.80 -33.09 9.27
N GLN A 140 -37.84 -32.19 9.10
CA GLN A 140 -37.97 -30.97 8.32
C GLN A 140 -36.78 -30.83 7.35
N ASP A 141 -37.15 -30.44 6.12
CA ASP A 141 -36.46 -30.47 4.83
C ASP A 141 -35.36 -29.36 4.68
N PRO A 142 -34.47 -29.37 3.66
CA PRO A 142 -33.02 -29.32 3.82
C PRO A 142 -32.43 -28.01 3.25
N ARG A 143 -33.28 -27.00 3.02
CA ARG A 143 -32.89 -25.68 2.48
C ARG A 143 -33.23 -24.61 3.50
N HIS A 144 -32.45 -24.59 4.58
CA HIS A 144 -32.63 -23.61 5.63
C HIS A 144 -32.34 -22.20 5.09
N PRO A 145 -33.26 -21.21 5.18
CA PRO A 145 -33.04 -19.84 4.69
C PRO A 145 -31.76 -19.19 5.25
N ALA A 146 -31.32 -19.59 6.44
CA ALA A 146 -30.06 -19.13 7.02
C ALA A 146 -28.82 -19.59 6.21
N LEU A 147 -28.83 -20.81 5.67
CA LEU A 147 -27.75 -21.33 4.81
C LEU A 147 -27.71 -20.62 3.46
N GLU A 148 -28.87 -20.37 2.85
CA GLU A 148 -29.01 -19.57 1.63
C GLU A 148 -28.51 -18.13 1.83
N GLN A 149 -28.77 -17.53 2.99
CA GLN A 149 -28.25 -16.21 3.33
C GLN A 149 -26.73 -16.20 3.50
N ALA A 150 -26.15 -17.24 4.13
CA ALA A 150 -24.70 -17.38 4.26
C ALA A 150 -24.02 -17.50 2.89
N ARG A 151 -24.59 -18.29 1.96
CA ARG A 151 -24.10 -18.40 0.57
C ARG A 151 -24.11 -17.06 -0.16
N ARG A 152 -25.20 -16.30 -0.05
CA ARG A 152 -25.30 -14.96 -0.64
C ARG A 152 -24.27 -14.00 -0.06
N ALA A 153 -23.99 -14.09 1.24
CA ALA A 153 -22.98 -13.26 1.89
C ALA A 153 -21.54 -13.60 1.43
N VAL A 154 -21.23 -14.88 1.22
CA VAL A 154 -19.96 -15.33 0.61
C VAL A 154 -19.79 -14.76 -0.80
N ALA A 155 -20.82 -14.87 -1.64
CA ALA A 155 -20.80 -14.32 -3.00
C ALA A 155 -20.64 -12.79 -3.01
N ALA A 156 -21.27 -12.08 -2.06
CA ALA A 156 -21.13 -10.63 -1.91
C ALA A 156 -19.71 -10.21 -1.53
N GLU A 157 -19.06 -10.93 -0.60
CA GLU A 157 -17.66 -10.67 -0.23
C GLU A 157 -16.71 -10.98 -1.38
N GLN A 158 -16.93 -12.07 -2.11
CA GLN A 158 -16.16 -12.37 -3.33
C GLN A 158 -16.26 -11.23 -4.36
N ALA A 159 -17.48 -10.72 -4.59
CA ALA A 159 -17.69 -9.59 -5.49
C ALA A 159 -17.00 -8.30 -5.01
N ALA A 160 -16.99 -8.05 -3.70
CA ALA A 160 -16.27 -6.92 -3.12
C ALA A 160 -14.76 -7.03 -3.33
N TYR A 161 -14.15 -8.22 -3.14
CA TYR A 161 -12.74 -8.43 -3.45
C TYR A 161 -12.39 -8.24 -4.92
N ARG A 162 -13.28 -8.64 -5.84
CA ARG A 162 -13.10 -8.37 -7.29
C ARG A 162 -13.11 -6.88 -7.60
N ARG A 163 -14.02 -6.12 -6.99
CA ARG A 163 -14.06 -4.65 -7.13
C ARG A 163 -12.81 -3.99 -6.56
N LEU A 164 -12.32 -4.47 -5.42
CA LEU A 164 -11.08 -3.99 -4.83
C LEU A 164 -9.88 -4.25 -5.76
N LEU A 165 -9.76 -5.46 -6.31
CA LEU A 165 -8.72 -5.80 -7.28
C LEU A 165 -8.75 -4.86 -8.48
N ALA A 166 -9.93 -4.64 -9.08
CA ALA A 166 -10.09 -3.74 -10.22
C ALA A 166 -9.70 -2.29 -9.88
N ALA A 167 -10.06 -1.80 -8.69
CA ALA A 167 -9.68 -0.45 -8.24
C ALA A 167 -8.16 -0.31 -8.08
N LEU A 168 -7.50 -1.29 -7.45
CA LEU A 168 -6.05 -1.30 -7.25
C LEU A 168 -5.28 -1.46 -8.57
N GLU A 169 -5.79 -2.27 -9.50
CA GLU A 169 -5.23 -2.42 -10.84
C GLU A 169 -5.33 -1.13 -11.65
N LYS A 170 -6.47 -0.43 -11.57
CA LYS A 170 -6.65 0.88 -12.19
C LYS A 170 -5.64 1.88 -11.65
N VAL A 171 -5.44 1.92 -10.33
CA VAL A 171 -4.44 2.78 -9.70
C VAL A 171 -3.04 2.47 -10.23
N ARG A 172 -2.65 1.19 -10.28
CA ARG A 172 -1.36 0.76 -10.83
C ARG A 172 -1.18 1.16 -12.30
N ALA A 173 -2.23 1.06 -13.10
CA ALA A 173 -2.20 1.35 -14.53
C ALA A 173 -2.31 2.84 -14.85
N THR A 174 -2.66 3.69 -13.88
CA THR A 174 -2.81 5.13 -14.10
C THR A 174 -1.44 5.80 -13.98
N PRO A 175 -0.90 6.38 -15.07
CA PRO A 175 0.38 7.07 -14.99
C PRO A 175 0.25 8.32 -14.09
N PRO A 176 1.30 8.65 -13.30
CA PRO A 176 1.26 9.86 -12.48
C PRO A 176 1.21 11.11 -13.37
N PRO A 177 0.64 12.23 -12.89
CA PRO A 177 0.60 13.49 -13.63
C PRO A 177 2.01 13.91 -14.07
N GLY A 178 2.20 14.15 -15.37
CA GLY A 178 3.50 14.52 -15.94
C GLY A 178 4.37 13.35 -16.40
N ALA A 179 3.92 12.10 -16.27
CA ALA A 179 4.62 10.97 -16.87
C ALA A 179 4.56 11.02 -18.40
N PRO A 180 5.65 10.66 -19.11
CA PRO A 180 5.62 10.53 -20.55
C PRO A 180 4.64 9.41 -20.92
N THR A 181 3.53 9.79 -21.58
CA THR A 181 2.68 8.81 -22.26
C THR A 181 3.44 8.38 -23.50
N GLN A 182 3.85 7.11 -23.58
CA GLN A 182 4.49 6.62 -24.79
C GLN A 182 3.51 6.78 -25.97
N PRO A 183 3.97 7.26 -27.14
CA PRO A 183 3.11 7.35 -28.31
C PRO A 183 2.67 5.95 -28.73
N VAL A 184 1.36 5.82 -28.99
CA VAL A 184 0.69 4.60 -29.48
C VAL A 184 1.00 4.36 -30.94
#